data_AF-A0A9W8E7D0-F1
#
_entry.id   AF-A0A9W8E7D0-F1
#
_cell.length_a   1.000
_cell.length_b   1.000
_cell.length_c   1.000
_cell.angle_alpha   90.00
_cell.angle_beta   90.00
_cell.angle_gamma   90.00
#
_symmetry.space_group_name_H-M   'P 1'
#
loop_
_entity.id
_entity.type
_entity.pdbx_description
1 polymer ?
#
loop_
_entity_poly.entity_id
_entity_poly.type
_entity_poly.pdbx_seq_one_letter_code
_entity_poly.pdbx_strand_id
1 'polypeptide(L)'
;MYQEQPLKLGKLYGNRFIVTLRDITADQASVDRMVQQWTQHGFLNYFGLQRFGSNSIKTHQIGIALLKSDWKQAIDLLLLPRPGDRADVHLARQTWQETSDATKAQALFPTFCHAERQILSHLAKGTNQNDFSGALRVIPHHLKSMYLHAYQSYVWNNAVNHRLDTYGTDDLVAGDLVLVPKKSEAQPEANGTTDASTPLAYQASEDMQVKVYDPDTMANDGFTLNDLVLPLPGFDVTYPTNSVGQFIQDFMARDGLDPQSMERN
;
A
#
# COMPACT_ATOMS: atom_id res chain seq x y z
N MET A 1 -2.79 -0.83 -36.61
CA MET A 1 -1.97 0.40 -36.49
C MET A 1 -0.78 0.02 -35.62
N TYR A 2 0.44 0.05 -36.16
CA TYR A 2 1.66 -0.28 -35.42
C TYR A 2 2.26 1.02 -34.87
N GLN A 3 2.79 0.98 -33.65
CA GLN A 3 3.51 2.11 -33.05
C GLN A 3 4.94 1.70 -32.68
N GLU A 4 5.86 2.66 -32.73
CA GLU A 4 7.27 2.47 -32.40
C GLU A 4 7.52 2.38 -30.89
N GLN A 5 6.67 3.01 -30.07
CA GLN A 5 6.85 3.00 -28.63
C GLN A 5 6.23 1.75 -28.00
N PRO A 6 6.98 1.03 -27.14
CA PRO A 6 6.42 -0.07 -26.37
C PRO A 6 5.46 0.46 -25.30
N LEU A 7 4.50 -0.39 -24.95
CA LEU A 7 3.72 -0.23 -23.73
C LEU A 7 4.66 -0.38 -22.53
N LYS A 8 4.53 0.52 -21.57
CA LYS A 8 5.27 0.51 -20.31
C LYS A 8 4.29 0.44 -19.14
N LEU A 9 4.72 -0.17 -18.04
CA LEU A 9 3.96 -0.15 -16.79
C LEU A 9 3.71 1.31 -16.37
N GLY A 10 2.48 1.64 -15.99
CA GLY A 10 2.08 3.01 -15.64
C GLY A 10 1.54 3.87 -16.79
N LYS A 11 1.62 3.43 -18.06
CA LYS A 11 1.01 4.15 -19.20
C LYS A 11 -0.51 4.01 -19.33
N LEU A 12 -1.16 3.26 -18.43
CA LEU A 12 -2.61 3.07 -18.46
C LEU A 12 -3.30 4.24 -17.76
N TYR A 13 -4.36 4.80 -18.37
CA TYR A 13 -5.19 5.82 -17.72
C TYR A 13 -6.02 5.22 -16.58
N GLY A 14 -6.56 4.02 -16.80
CA GLY A 14 -7.39 3.33 -15.83
C GLY A 14 -7.93 2.02 -16.39
N ASN A 15 -8.85 1.42 -15.65
CA ASN A 15 -9.53 0.19 -16.04
C ASN A 15 -11.04 0.44 -16.08
N ARG A 16 -11.71 -0.09 -17.10
CA ARG A 16 -13.18 -0.09 -17.18
C ARG A 16 -13.70 -1.42 -16.62
N PHE A 17 -14.55 -1.33 -15.61
CA PHE A 17 -15.18 -2.49 -14.99
C PHE A 17 -16.67 -2.56 -15.32
N ILE A 18 -17.18 -3.78 -15.47
CA ILE A 18 -18.62 -4.07 -15.47
C ILE A 18 -18.84 -5.08 -14.35
N VAL A 19 -19.58 -4.68 -13.32
CA VAL A 19 -19.81 -5.48 -12.12
C VAL A 19 -21.30 -5.78 -12.02
N THR A 20 -21.64 -7.06 -11.84
CA THR A 20 -23.02 -7.51 -11.59
C THR A 20 -23.13 -7.99 -10.16
N LEU A 21 -23.83 -7.24 -9.33
CA LEU A 21 -24.18 -7.64 -7.98
C LEU A 21 -25.41 -8.55 -8.03
N ARG A 22 -25.35 -9.70 -7.35
CA ARG A 22 -26.44 -10.70 -7.26
C ARG A 22 -26.98 -10.72 -5.84
N ASP A 23 -28.21 -11.22 -5.70
CA ASP A 23 -28.88 -11.42 -4.40
C ASP A 23 -28.99 -10.14 -3.55
N ILE A 24 -29.30 -9.01 -4.19
CA ILE A 24 -29.50 -7.73 -3.53
C ILE A 24 -30.86 -7.74 -2.80
N THR A 25 -30.85 -7.40 -1.51
CA THR A 25 -32.06 -7.31 -0.67
C THR A 25 -32.73 -5.94 -0.70
N ALA A 26 -32.04 -4.91 -1.22
CA ALA A 26 -32.52 -3.54 -1.31
C ALA A 26 -33.47 -3.35 -2.51
N ASP A 27 -34.41 -2.42 -2.39
CA ASP A 27 -35.30 -2.02 -3.49
C ASP A 27 -34.58 -1.17 -4.55
N GLN A 28 -35.13 -1.13 -5.76
CA GLN A 28 -34.53 -0.42 -6.89
C GLN A 28 -34.30 1.07 -6.60
N ALA A 29 -35.23 1.75 -5.95
CA ALA A 29 -35.11 3.19 -5.68
C ALA A 29 -33.98 3.48 -4.67
N SER A 30 -33.77 2.59 -3.71
CA SER A 30 -32.63 2.66 -2.80
C SER A 30 -31.30 2.42 -3.52
N VAL A 31 -31.24 1.45 -4.43
CA VAL A 31 -30.04 1.21 -5.25
C VAL A 31 -29.72 2.42 -6.13
N ASP A 32 -30.72 2.98 -6.82
CA ASP A 32 -30.54 4.15 -7.70
C ASP A 32 -30.01 5.35 -6.91
N ARG A 33 -30.55 5.59 -5.70
CA ARG A 33 -30.07 6.66 -4.80
C ARG A 33 -28.61 6.46 -4.39
N MET A 34 -28.23 5.24 -4.01
CA MET A 34 -26.85 4.93 -3.62
C MET A 34 -25.89 5.11 -4.79
N VAL A 35 -26.27 4.66 -5.99
CA VAL A 35 -25.47 4.85 -7.22
C VAL A 35 -25.32 6.33 -7.55
N GLN A 36 -26.39 7.11 -7.40
CA GLN A 36 -26.33 8.56 -7.62
C GLN A 36 -25.38 9.24 -6.63
N GLN A 37 -25.48 8.93 -5.34
CA GLN A 37 -24.57 9.47 -4.32
C GLN A 37 -23.11 9.09 -4.60
N TRP A 38 -22.86 7.83 -4.96
CA TRP A 38 -21.51 7.36 -5.32
C TRP A 38 -20.99 8.09 -6.57
N THR A 39 -21.84 8.36 -7.56
CA THR A 39 -21.44 9.09 -8.77
C THR A 39 -21.09 10.55 -8.46
N GLN A 40 -21.81 11.18 -7.52
CA GLN A 40 -21.62 12.59 -7.16
C GLN A 40 -20.41 12.81 -6.24
N HIS A 41 -20.22 11.94 -5.24
CA HIS A 41 -19.21 12.13 -4.20
C HIS A 41 -17.97 11.25 -4.39
N GLY A 42 -18.01 10.27 -5.30
CA GLY A 42 -16.95 9.30 -5.46
C GLY A 42 -16.85 8.34 -4.27
N PHE A 43 -15.65 7.84 -4.02
CA PHE A 43 -15.37 6.89 -2.95
C PHE A 43 -13.97 7.09 -2.39
N LEU A 44 -13.75 6.60 -1.18
CA LEU A 44 -12.44 6.63 -0.53
C LEU A 44 -11.50 5.62 -1.19
N ASN A 45 -10.34 6.09 -1.62
CA ASN A 45 -9.36 5.27 -2.36
C ASN A 45 -8.54 4.34 -1.43
N TYR A 46 -9.22 3.48 -0.68
CA TYR A 46 -8.57 2.54 0.24
C TYR A 46 -7.76 1.46 -0.47
N PHE A 47 -6.66 1.05 0.16
CA PHE A 47 -6.05 -0.25 -0.15
C PHE A 47 -6.98 -1.37 0.30
N GLY A 48 -7.49 -2.15 -0.66
CA GLY A 48 -8.36 -3.29 -0.39
C GLY A 48 -7.64 -4.48 0.27
N LEU A 49 -8.42 -5.43 0.80
CA LEU A 49 -7.92 -6.61 1.55
C LEU A 49 -6.88 -7.44 0.77
N GLN A 50 -6.96 -7.48 -0.56
CA GLN A 50 -5.99 -8.17 -1.40
C GLN A 50 -4.55 -7.66 -1.18
N ARG A 51 -4.36 -6.38 -0.81
CA ARG A 51 -3.04 -5.80 -0.53
C ARG A 51 -2.42 -6.34 0.77
N PHE A 52 -3.24 -6.79 1.71
CA PHE A 52 -2.82 -7.29 3.02
C PHE A 52 -2.78 -8.82 3.09
N GLY A 53 -3.04 -9.50 1.96
CA GLY A 53 -3.19 -10.94 1.88
C GLY A 53 -4.56 -11.42 2.34
N SER A 54 -4.98 -12.59 1.85
CA SER A 54 -6.25 -13.23 2.20
C SER A 54 -6.22 -14.00 3.53
N ASN A 55 -5.07 -14.08 4.18
CA ASN A 55 -4.82 -15.02 5.27
C ASN A 55 -4.83 -14.32 6.63
N SER A 56 -5.08 -15.11 7.67
CA SER A 56 -5.12 -14.73 9.08
C SER A 56 -3.88 -14.02 9.62
N ILE A 57 -2.69 -14.27 9.04
CA ILE A 57 -1.48 -13.48 9.34
C ILE A 57 -1.48 -12.25 8.44
N LYS A 58 -1.50 -11.07 9.07
CA LYS A 58 -1.54 -9.80 8.38
C LYS A 58 -0.18 -9.52 7.71
N THR A 59 -0.18 -9.37 6.39
CA THR A 59 1.05 -9.16 5.58
C THR A 59 1.89 -7.97 6.05
N HIS A 60 1.26 -6.93 6.61
CA HIS A 60 1.97 -5.77 7.16
C HIS A 60 2.83 -6.09 8.40
N GLN A 61 2.49 -7.12 9.19
CA GLN A 61 3.30 -7.50 10.36
C GLN A 61 4.69 -8.00 9.94
N ILE A 62 4.76 -8.71 8.80
CA ILE A 62 6.04 -9.10 8.20
C ILE A 62 6.80 -7.84 7.77
N GLY A 63 6.11 -6.85 7.18
CA GLY A 63 6.70 -5.56 6.82
C GLY A 63 7.31 -4.82 8.01
N ILE A 64 6.62 -4.79 9.15
CA ILE A 64 7.12 -4.20 10.40
C ILE A 64 8.40 -4.90 10.86
N ALA A 65 8.39 -6.25 10.92
CA ALA A 65 9.56 -7.02 11.32
C ALA A 65 10.78 -6.75 10.41
N LEU A 66 10.56 -6.68 9.09
CA LEU A 66 11.58 -6.34 8.11
C LEU A 66 12.15 -4.93 8.33
N LEU A 67 11.29 -3.93 8.57
CA LEU A 67 11.70 -2.54 8.82
C LEU A 67 12.49 -2.36 10.11
N LYS A 68 12.23 -3.21 11.12
CA LYS A 68 12.96 -3.26 12.39
C LYS A 68 14.24 -4.10 12.33
N SER A 69 14.54 -4.69 11.16
CA SER A 69 15.64 -5.65 10.99
C SER A 69 15.54 -6.87 11.91
N ASP A 70 14.33 -7.21 12.36
CA ASP A 70 14.06 -8.44 13.11
C ASP A 70 13.81 -9.59 12.11
N TRP A 71 14.92 -10.09 11.56
CA TRP A 71 14.93 -11.12 10.52
C TRP A 71 14.32 -12.44 11.00
N LYS A 72 14.51 -12.76 12.28
CA LYS A 72 13.96 -13.98 12.88
C LYS A 72 12.44 -13.88 12.93
N GLN A 73 11.89 -12.79 13.47
CA GLN A 73 10.45 -12.59 13.52
C GLN A 73 9.83 -12.58 12.12
N ALA A 74 10.48 -11.96 11.12
CA ALA A 74 9.99 -11.97 9.75
C ALA A 74 9.89 -13.40 9.17
N ILE A 75 10.90 -14.24 9.38
CA ILE A 75 10.88 -15.64 8.95
C ILE A 75 9.85 -16.46 9.72
N ASP A 76 9.74 -16.26 11.04
CA ASP A 76 8.74 -16.95 11.85
C ASP A 76 7.33 -16.60 11.34
N LEU A 77 7.00 -15.33 11.13
CA LEU A 77 5.72 -14.91 10.55
C LEU A 77 5.47 -15.49 9.15
N LEU A 78 6.53 -15.65 8.35
CA LEU A 78 6.44 -16.28 7.03
C LEU A 78 6.17 -17.77 7.10
N LEU A 79 6.63 -18.46 8.15
CA LEU A 79 6.58 -19.93 8.27
C LEU A 79 5.51 -20.43 9.25
N LEU A 80 4.93 -19.58 10.09
CA LEU A 80 3.90 -19.95 11.07
C LEU A 80 2.59 -20.46 10.41
N PRO A 81 1.95 -21.51 10.99
CA PRO A 81 0.66 -22.03 10.51
C PRO A 81 -0.44 -20.96 10.52
N ARG A 82 -1.31 -20.99 9.49
CA ARG A 82 -2.37 -19.99 9.33
C ARG A 82 -3.75 -20.66 9.20
N PRO A 83 -4.79 -20.11 9.86
CA PRO A 83 -6.18 -20.44 9.52
C PRO A 83 -6.45 -20.27 8.03
N GLY A 84 -6.99 -21.32 7.40
CA GLY A 84 -7.29 -21.36 5.96
C GLY A 84 -6.17 -21.88 5.06
N ASP A 85 -5.02 -22.28 5.62
CA ASP A 85 -3.97 -22.94 4.84
C ASP A 85 -4.46 -24.27 4.25
N ARG A 86 -3.95 -24.60 3.06
CA ARG A 86 -4.12 -25.94 2.48
C ARG A 86 -3.50 -26.98 3.41
N ALA A 87 -4.12 -28.15 3.53
CA ALA A 87 -3.73 -29.15 4.53
C ALA A 87 -2.24 -29.55 4.51
N ASP A 88 -1.64 -29.63 3.33
CA ASP A 88 -0.22 -29.94 3.15
C ASP A 88 0.72 -28.79 3.53
N VAL A 89 0.36 -27.55 3.21
CA VAL A 89 1.06 -26.34 3.67
C VAL A 89 0.96 -26.24 5.19
N HIS A 90 -0.21 -26.48 5.76
CA HIS A 90 -0.44 -26.45 7.20
C HIS A 90 0.47 -27.45 7.93
N LEU A 91 0.55 -28.69 7.44
CA LEU A 91 1.43 -29.72 8.00
C LEU A 91 2.91 -29.32 7.95
N ALA A 92 3.36 -28.73 6.84
CA ALA A 92 4.75 -28.27 6.68
C ALA A 92 5.08 -27.15 7.68
N ARG A 93 4.17 -26.18 7.84
CA ARG A 93 4.29 -25.08 8.80
C ARG A 93 4.26 -25.55 10.26
N GLN A 94 3.38 -26.50 10.58
CA GLN A 94 3.29 -27.09 11.91
C GLN A 94 4.58 -27.84 12.25
N THR A 95 5.12 -28.61 11.29
CA THR A 95 6.39 -29.32 11.47
C THR A 95 7.53 -28.34 11.77
N TRP A 96 7.59 -27.21 11.05
CA TRP A 96 8.56 -26.15 11.35
C TRP A 96 8.37 -25.59 12.77
N GLN A 97 7.14 -25.29 13.17
CA GLN A 97 6.83 -24.75 14.49
C GLN A 97 7.23 -25.69 15.64
N GLU A 98 7.00 -26.99 15.50
CA GLU A 98 7.27 -27.98 16.55
C GLU A 98 8.74 -28.40 16.62
N THR A 99 9.39 -28.55 15.46
CA THR A 99 10.71 -29.19 15.37
C THR A 99 11.85 -28.22 15.10
N SER A 100 11.56 -27.03 14.54
CA SER A 100 12.56 -26.11 13.97
C SER A 100 13.56 -26.78 13.00
N ASP A 101 13.20 -27.94 12.44
CA ASP A 101 14.03 -28.71 11.52
C ASP A 101 13.76 -28.25 10.08
N ALA A 102 14.69 -27.46 9.54
CA ALA A 102 14.56 -26.87 8.22
C ALA A 102 14.48 -27.93 7.11
N THR A 103 15.18 -29.05 7.25
CA THR A 103 15.23 -30.10 6.21
C THR A 103 13.90 -30.84 6.14
N LYS A 104 13.33 -31.20 7.29
CA LYS A 104 12.01 -31.85 7.36
C LYS A 104 10.91 -30.93 6.85
N ALA A 105 10.88 -29.68 7.31
CA ALA A 105 9.89 -28.71 6.87
C ALA A 105 9.97 -28.47 5.35
N GLN A 106 11.18 -28.31 4.79
CA GLN A 106 11.37 -28.08 3.35
C GLN A 106 10.83 -29.23 2.50
N ALA A 107 10.99 -30.47 2.95
CA ALA A 107 10.52 -31.66 2.24
C ALA A 107 8.98 -31.75 2.21
N LEU A 108 8.31 -31.22 3.23
CA LEU A 108 6.85 -31.20 3.32
C LEU A 108 6.21 -30.04 2.54
N PHE A 109 6.93 -28.92 2.35
CA PHE A 109 6.39 -27.77 1.62
C PHE A 109 6.14 -28.09 0.14
N PRO A 110 4.93 -27.78 -0.40
CA PRO A 110 4.62 -27.98 -1.81
C PRO A 110 5.48 -27.13 -2.76
N THR A 111 5.57 -27.53 -4.03
CA THR A 111 6.49 -26.92 -5.00
C THR A 111 6.23 -25.44 -5.31
N PHE A 112 4.97 -24.99 -5.25
CA PHE A 112 4.58 -23.60 -5.48
C PHE A 112 4.91 -22.66 -4.30
N CYS A 113 5.23 -23.19 -3.12
CA CYS A 113 5.71 -22.41 -1.97
C CYS A 113 7.20 -22.06 -2.14
N HIS A 114 7.51 -21.30 -3.19
CA HIS A 114 8.89 -21.03 -3.58
C HIS A 114 9.67 -20.25 -2.53
N ALA A 115 9.05 -19.25 -1.89
CA ALA A 115 9.71 -18.42 -0.89
C ALA A 115 10.05 -19.23 0.36
N GLU A 116 9.08 -19.97 0.92
CA GLU A 116 9.28 -20.79 2.12
C GLU A 116 10.33 -21.87 1.91
N ARG A 117 10.28 -22.57 0.76
CA ARG A 117 11.28 -23.59 0.43
C ARG A 117 12.68 -23.02 0.26
N GLN A 118 12.82 -21.81 -0.29
CA GLN A 118 14.12 -21.14 -0.42
C GLN A 118 14.71 -20.76 0.94
N ILE A 119 13.89 -20.19 1.84
CA ILE A 119 14.30 -19.85 3.21
C ILE A 119 14.80 -21.12 3.92
N LEU A 120 13.98 -22.17 3.92
CA LEU A 120 14.31 -23.43 4.61
C LEU A 120 15.54 -24.12 4.00
N SER A 121 15.69 -24.08 2.68
CA SER A 121 16.88 -24.58 1.98
C SER A 121 18.16 -23.85 2.43
N HIS A 122 18.10 -22.53 2.60
CA HIS A 122 19.24 -21.75 3.11
C HIS A 122 19.56 -22.13 4.54
N LEU A 123 18.54 -22.19 5.41
CA LEU A 123 18.71 -22.55 6.82
C LEU A 123 19.22 -24.00 7.01
N ALA A 124 18.83 -24.93 6.13
CA ALA A 124 19.29 -26.32 6.17
C ALA A 124 20.74 -26.50 5.70
N LYS A 125 21.20 -25.67 4.74
CA LYS A 125 22.57 -25.72 4.19
C LYS A 125 23.57 -24.86 4.96
N GLY A 126 23.09 -23.83 5.66
CA GLY A 126 23.92 -22.86 6.33
C GLY A 126 24.80 -23.51 7.41
N THR A 127 26.07 -23.13 7.44
CA THR A 127 27.01 -23.48 8.52
C THR A 127 26.58 -22.88 9.86
N ASN A 128 25.75 -21.83 9.82
CA ASN A 128 25.13 -21.18 10.96
C ASN A 128 23.60 -21.26 10.82
N GLN A 129 22.95 -22.03 11.68
CA GLN A 129 21.49 -22.21 11.69
C GLN A 129 20.71 -20.91 12.00
N ASN A 130 21.41 -19.87 12.49
CA ASN A 130 20.83 -18.57 12.83
C ASN A 130 21.06 -17.48 11.77
N ASP A 131 21.48 -17.83 10.55
CA ASP A 131 21.62 -16.87 9.44
C ASP A 131 20.27 -16.51 8.80
N PHE A 132 19.43 -15.83 9.59
CA PHE A 132 18.10 -15.37 9.17
C PHE A 132 18.16 -14.24 8.14
N SER A 133 19.17 -13.37 8.24
CA SER A 133 19.35 -12.27 7.29
C SER A 133 19.76 -12.79 5.90
N GLY A 134 20.65 -13.78 5.84
CA GLY A 134 21.00 -14.49 4.61
C GLY A 134 19.80 -15.21 4.00
N ALA A 135 19.00 -15.90 4.81
CA ALA A 135 17.82 -16.61 4.32
C ALA A 135 16.77 -15.68 3.67
N LEU A 136 16.54 -14.49 4.23
CA LEU A 136 15.65 -13.48 3.61
C LEU A 136 16.23 -12.85 2.34
N ARG A 137 17.56 -12.81 2.19
CA ARG A 137 18.20 -12.31 0.96
C ARG A 137 17.93 -13.20 -0.24
N VAL A 138 17.75 -14.52 -0.03
CA VAL A 138 17.41 -15.48 -1.10
C VAL A 138 16.05 -15.18 -1.72
N ILE A 139 15.12 -14.61 -0.96
CA ILE A 139 13.77 -14.28 -1.46
C ILE A 139 13.85 -13.16 -2.50
N PRO A 140 13.12 -13.28 -3.63
CA PRO A 140 13.02 -12.23 -4.64
C PRO A 140 12.64 -10.87 -4.06
N HIS A 141 13.27 -9.81 -4.59
CA HIS A 141 13.05 -8.43 -4.13
C HIS A 141 11.57 -8.03 -4.13
N HIS A 142 10.82 -8.35 -5.18
CA HIS A 142 9.41 -7.97 -5.31
C HIS A 142 8.52 -8.52 -4.17
N LEU A 143 8.81 -9.72 -3.64
CA LEU A 143 8.07 -10.26 -2.49
C LEU A 143 8.40 -9.50 -1.21
N LYS A 144 9.66 -9.10 -1.02
CA LYS A 144 10.04 -8.25 0.12
C LYS A 144 9.36 -6.89 0.04
N SER A 145 9.38 -6.27 -1.14
CA SER A 145 8.66 -5.01 -1.38
C SER A 145 7.17 -5.15 -1.10
N MET A 146 6.54 -6.28 -1.43
CA MET A 146 5.13 -6.52 -1.12
C MET A 146 4.82 -6.39 0.37
N TYR A 147 5.67 -6.95 1.26
CA TYR A 147 5.48 -6.84 2.71
C TYR A 147 5.65 -5.40 3.22
N LEU A 148 6.65 -4.69 2.69
CA LEU A 148 6.89 -3.28 3.03
C LEU A 148 5.72 -2.40 2.58
N HIS A 149 5.27 -2.56 1.33
CA HIS A 149 4.12 -1.85 0.78
C HIS A 149 2.84 -2.16 1.55
N ALA A 150 2.65 -3.40 2.02
CA ALA A 150 1.50 -3.73 2.86
C ALA A 150 1.51 -2.92 4.16
N TYR A 151 2.67 -2.67 4.79
CA TYR A 151 2.73 -1.80 5.96
C TYR A 151 2.47 -0.33 5.62
N GLN A 152 3.05 0.19 4.52
CA GLN A 152 2.75 1.55 4.05
C GLN A 152 1.25 1.75 3.81
N SER A 153 0.61 0.82 3.12
CA SER A 153 -0.85 0.81 2.89
C SER A 153 -1.65 0.72 4.19
N TYR A 154 -1.14 0.01 5.21
CA TYR A 154 -1.80 -0.10 6.51
C TYR A 154 -1.81 1.24 7.24
N VAL A 155 -0.66 1.91 7.32
CA VAL A 155 -0.55 3.25 7.91
C VAL A 155 -1.42 4.24 7.14
N TRP A 156 -1.38 4.20 5.81
CA TRP A 156 -2.16 5.09 4.95
C TRP A 156 -3.67 4.94 5.17
N ASN A 157 -4.20 3.71 5.18
CA ASN A 157 -5.63 3.48 5.43
C ASN A 157 -6.06 4.03 6.79
N ASN A 158 -5.22 3.90 7.84
CA ASN A 158 -5.53 4.46 9.16
C ASN A 158 -5.42 5.98 9.18
N ALA A 159 -4.49 6.57 8.43
CA ALA A 159 -4.36 8.02 8.29
C ALA A 159 -5.57 8.64 7.58
N VAL A 160 -6.12 7.97 6.56
CA VAL A 160 -7.38 8.37 5.91
C VAL A 160 -8.52 8.38 6.93
N ASN A 161 -8.72 7.30 7.69
CA ASN A 161 -9.75 7.26 8.74
C ASN A 161 -9.59 8.44 9.71
N HIS A 162 -8.38 8.69 10.18
CA HIS A 162 -8.12 9.82 11.09
C HIS A 162 -8.43 11.18 10.47
N ARG A 163 -8.07 11.41 9.19
CA ARG A 163 -8.41 12.64 8.46
C ARG A 163 -9.93 12.83 8.33
N LEU A 164 -10.65 11.76 8.06
CA LEU A 164 -12.11 11.79 7.92
C LEU A 164 -12.80 12.03 9.27
N ASP A 165 -12.39 11.32 10.32
CA ASP A 165 -12.97 11.45 11.65
C ASP A 165 -12.72 12.83 12.26
N THR A 166 -11.59 13.44 11.94
CA THR A 166 -11.19 14.74 12.53
C THR A 166 -11.76 15.93 11.77
N TYR A 167 -11.81 15.86 10.43
CA TYR A 167 -12.06 17.03 9.58
C TYR A 167 -13.19 16.83 8.56
N GLY A 168 -13.77 15.64 8.45
CA GLY A 168 -14.88 15.35 7.53
C GLY A 168 -14.47 15.26 6.05
N THR A 169 -15.48 15.32 5.17
CA THR A 169 -15.38 15.10 3.72
C THR A 169 -15.78 16.31 2.88
N ASP A 170 -15.97 17.47 3.51
CA ASP A 170 -16.57 18.60 2.82
C ASP A 170 -15.49 19.53 2.25
N ASP A 171 -14.50 19.90 3.07
CA ASP A 171 -13.49 20.90 2.72
C ASP A 171 -12.05 20.43 2.98
N LEU A 172 -11.12 21.06 2.24
CA LEU A 172 -9.68 21.00 2.53
C LEU A 172 -9.35 21.82 3.77
N VAL A 173 -8.36 21.37 4.53
CA VAL A 173 -7.94 22.01 5.77
C VAL A 173 -6.47 22.43 5.67
N ALA A 174 -6.11 23.55 6.30
CA ALA A 174 -4.73 23.98 6.41
C ALA A 174 -3.82 22.84 6.86
N GLY A 175 -2.75 22.62 6.11
CA GLY A 175 -1.79 21.54 6.36
C GLY A 175 -2.06 20.23 5.62
N ASP A 176 -3.19 20.10 4.92
CA ASP A 176 -3.42 19.00 3.98
C ASP A 176 -2.40 19.04 2.83
N LEU A 177 -2.20 17.93 2.11
CA LEU A 177 -1.31 17.89 0.96
C LEU A 177 -2.12 17.86 -0.32
N VAL A 178 -1.75 18.70 -1.29
CA VAL A 178 -2.37 18.76 -2.61
C VAL A 178 -1.34 18.55 -3.71
N LEU A 179 -1.77 17.91 -4.80
CA LEU A 179 -0.94 17.77 -6.00
C LEU A 179 -1.09 18.98 -6.91
N VAL A 180 0.04 19.58 -7.29
CA VAL A 180 0.08 20.70 -8.23
C VAL A 180 1.03 20.41 -9.40
N PRO A 181 0.74 20.92 -10.61
CA PRO A 181 1.69 20.84 -11.72
C PRO A 181 3.01 21.52 -11.36
N LYS A 182 4.14 20.89 -11.69
CA LYS A 182 5.44 21.55 -11.74
C LYS A 182 5.33 22.63 -12.81
N LYS A 183 5.49 23.90 -12.42
CA LYS A 183 5.61 24.97 -13.40
C LYS A 183 6.88 24.71 -14.20
N SER A 184 6.73 24.21 -15.43
CA SER A 184 7.77 24.29 -16.44
C SER A 184 7.95 25.77 -16.79
N GLU A 185 9.14 26.32 -16.57
CA GLU A 185 9.51 27.57 -17.22
C GLU A 185 9.54 27.30 -18.74
N ALA A 186 8.53 27.85 -19.43
CA ALA A 186 8.36 27.99 -20.88
C ALA A 186 8.09 26.73 -21.73
N GLN A 187 6.84 26.60 -22.21
CA GLN A 187 6.51 26.71 -23.65
C GLN A 187 4.98 26.81 -23.88
N PRO A 188 4.54 27.49 -24.96
CA PRO A 188 3.19 28.03 -25.09
C PRO A 188 2.15 27.01 -25.59
N GLU A 189 0.93 27.21 -25.10
CA GLU A 189 -0.38 26.85 -25.65
C GLU A 189 -0.42 25.70 -26.68
N ALA A 190 -0.72 24.49 -26.20
CA ALA A 190 -1.36 23.47 -27.03
C ALA A 190 -2.84 23.41 -26.63
N ASN A 191 -3.70 23.89 -27.54
CA ASN A 191 -5.15 23.75 -27.52
C ASN A 191 -5.54 22.27 -27.31
N GLY A 192 -5.89 21.94 -26.07
CA GLY A 192 -6.64 20.75 -25.72
C GLY A 192 -7.66 21.18 -24.70
N THR A 193 -8.94 21.07 -25.03
CA THR A 193 -10.06 21.27 -24.11
C THR A 193 -9.85 20.38 -22.88
N THR A 194 -9.33 20.97 -21.80
CA THR A 194 -9.27 20.34 -20.49
C THR A 194 -10.64 20.47 -19.85
N ASP A 195 -11.36 19.36 -19.76
CA ASP A 195 -12.59 19.27 -19.00
C ASP A 195 -12.25 19.55 -17.53
N ALA A 196 -12.77 20.67 -17.01
CA ALA A 196 -12.44 21.24 -15.69
C ALA A 196 -12.91 20.40 -14.49
N SER A 197 -13.29 19.15 -14.74
CA SER A 197 -13.88 18.20 -13.81
C SER A 197 -12.96 17.02 -13.48
N THR A 198 -11.71 17.04 -13.95
CA THR A 198 -10.76 15.92 -13.80
C THR A 198 -9.85 16.12 -12.56
N PRO A 199 -9.90 15.26 -11.54
CA PRO A 199 -8.98 15.33 -10.40
C PRO A 199 -7.52 15.20 -10.82
N LEU A 200 -6.66 16.10 -10.33
CA LEU A 200 -5.22 16.10 -10.61
C LEU A 200 -4.50 14.87 -10.02
N ALA A 201 -5.12 14.15 -9.09
CA ALA A 201 -4.54 13.03 -8.38
C ALA A 201 -4.16 11.82 -9.26
N TYR A 202 -4.73 11.70 -10.46
CA TYR A 202 -4.46 10.57 -11.36
C TYR A 202 -3.32 10.82 -12.36
N GLN A 203 -2.83 12.05 -12.46
CA GLN A 203 -1.64 12.38 -13.24
C GLN A 203 -0.44 12.52 -12.30
N ALA A 204 -0.13 11.52 -11.48
CA ALA A 204 1.21 11.42 -10.90
C ALA A 204 2.24 11.10 -12.02
N SER A 205 2.34 11.98 -13.01
CA SER A 205 3.44 12.06 -13.95
C SER A 205 4.65 12.65 -13.24
N GLU A 206 5.82 12.52 -13.85
CA GLU A 206 7.05 13.18 -13.39
C GLU A 206 6.88 14.71 -13.25
N ASP A 207 5.80 15.27 -13.79
CA ASP A 207 5.49 16.69 -13.86
C ASP A 207 4.60 17.21 -12.73
N MET A 208 4.22 16.40 -11.74
CA MET A 208 3.49 16.89 -10.55
C MET A 208 4.40 17.02 -9.33
N GLN A 209 4.07 17.94 -8.44
CA GLN A 209 4.72 18.12 -7.14
C GLN A 209 3.66 18.20 -6.03
N VAL A 210 4.04 17.75 -4.84
CA VAL A 210 3.19 17.85 -3.64
C VAL A 210 3.45 19.20 -2.96
N LYS A 211 2.39 19.89 -2.54
CA LYS A 211 2.47 21.09 -1.71
C LYS A 211 1.56 20.97 -0.50
N VAL A 212 1.95 21.64 0.58
CA VAL A 212 1.10 21.82 1.76
C VAL A 212 0.06 22.90 1.43
N TYR A 213 -1.21 22.56 1.61
CA TYR A 213 -2.34 23.46 1.38
C TYR A 213 -2.42 24.48 2.52
N ASP A 214 -2.48 25.74 2.14
CA ASP A 214 -2.67 26.87 3.03
C ASP A 214 -3.84 27.72 2.50
N PRO A 215 -4.98 27.78 3.21
CA PRO A 215 -6.15 28.52 2.79
C PRO A 215 -5.86 29.98 2.47
N ASP A 216 -4.94 30.63 3.20
CA ASP A 216 -4.68 32.07 3.02
C ASP A 216 -3.98 32.38 1.70
N THR A 217 -3.12 31.46 1.25
CA THR A 217 -2.32 31.64 0.02
C THR A 217 -2.93 30.95 -1.20
N MET A 218 -3.76 29.93 -1.00
CA MET A 218 -4.27 29.05 -2.05
C MET A 218 -5.81 29.03 -2.17
N ALA A 219 -6.55 29.89 -1.45
CA ALA A 219 -8.02 29.96 -1.54
C ALA A 219 -8.55 30.23 -2.96
N ASN A 220 -7.81 30.99 -3.78
CA ASN A 220 -8.24 31.34 -5.14
C ASN A 220 -7.86 30.29 -6.19
N ASP A 221 -7.11 29.26 -5.82
CA ASP A 221 -6.59 28.26 -6.75
C ASP A 221 -7.62 27.17 -7.08
N GLY A 222 -8.78 27.15 -6.40
CA GLY A 222 -9.90 26.27 -6.71
C GLY A 222 -9.68 24.79 -6.35
N PHE A 223 -8.75 24.48 -5.45
CA PHE A 223 -8.51 23.11 -4.99
C PHE A 223 -9.74 22.51 -4.31
N THR A 224 -9.98 21.24 -4.60
CA THR A 224 -11.09 20.47 -4.04
C THR A 224 -10.56 19.27 -3.25
N LEU A 225 -11.43 18.58 -2.52
CA LEU A 225 -11.06 17.35 -1.83
C LEU A 225 -10.51 16.26 -2.76
N ASN A 226 -10.84 16.30 -4.06
CA ASN A 226 -10.31 15.36 -5.04
C ASN A 226 -8.81 15.56 -5.35
N ASP A 227 -8.26 16.71 -4.97
CA ASP A 227 -6.83 17.02 -5.12
C ASP A 227 -6.03 16.67 -3.85
N LEU A 228 -6.71 16.30 -2.76
CA LEU A 228 -6.11 15.85 -1.52
C LEU A 228 -5.34 14.56 -1.75
N VAL A 229 -4.10 14.55 -1.29
CA VAL A 229 -3.27 13.34 -1.21
C VAL A 229 -2.80 13.11 0.20
N LEU A 230 -2.61 11.84 0.54
CA LEU A 230 -1.95 11.44 1.78
C LEU A 230 -0.70 10.62 1.46
N PRO A 231 0.38 10.81 2.22
CA PRO A 231 1.65 10.16 1.94
C PRO A 231 1.64 8.69 2.30
N LEU A 232 2.30 7.87 1.48
CA LEU A 232 2.78 6.57 1.93
C LEU A 232 4.07 6.79 2.74
N PRO A 233 4.20 6.26 3.97
CA PRO A 233 5.40 6.50 4.76
C PRO A 233 6.67 6.03 4.05
N GLY A 234 7.68 6.90 4.00
CA GLY A 234 8.94 6.66 3.31
C GLY A 234 9.98 7.73 3.66
N PHE A 235 11.20 7.55 3.19
CA PHE A 235 12.33 8.45 3.49
C PHE A 235 12.28 9.77 2.70
N ASP A 236 11.72 9.76 1.49
CA ASP A 236 11.64 10.92 0.59
C ASP A 236 10.17 11.31 0.36
N VAL A 237 9.50 11.74 1.44
CA VAL A 237 8.06 12.01 1.43
C VAL A 237 7.75 13.24 2.29
N THR A 238 6.88 14.10 1.78
CA THR A 238 6.33 15.23 2.55
C THR A 238 5.13 14.75 3.37
N TYR A 239 5.10 15.07 4.67
CA TYR A 239 3.98 14.75 5.55
C TYR A 239 3.06 15.98 5.74
N PRO A 240 1.75 15.79 5.97
CA PRO A 240 0.83 16.87 6.32
C PRO A 240 1.31 17.61 7.57
N THR A 241 1.07 18.91 7.64
CA THR A 241 1.43 19.73 8.83
C THR A 241 0.32 19.82 9.87
N ASN A 242 -0.84 19.21 9.59
CA ASN A 242 -2.00 19.14 10.48
C ASN A 242 -1.98 17.89 11.39
N SER A 243 -3.09 17.60 12.08
CA SER A 243 -3.16 16.47 13.02
C SER A 243 -2.87 15.12 12.36
N VAL A 244 -3.06 14.99 11.04
CA VAL A 244 -2.80 13.75 10.30
C VAL A 244 -1.30 13.45 10.28
N GLY A 245 -0.44 14.45 10.14
CA GLY A 245 1.01 14.27 10.21
C GLY A 245 1.45 13.72 11.56
N GLN A 246 0.94 14.32 12.65
CA GLN A 246 1.22 13.84 14.01
C GLN A 246 0.67 12.43 14.23
N PHE A 247 -0.54 12.16 13.75
CA PHE A 247 -1.13 10.82 13.82
C PHE A 247 -0.25 9.76 13.15
N ILE A 248 0.27 10.04 11.95
CA ILE A 248 1.15 9.09 11.25
C ILE A 248 2.40 8.80 12.09
N GLN A 249 3.01 9.84 12.68
CA GLN A 249 4.16 9.69 13.56
C GLN A 249 3.84 8.84 14.79
N ASP A 250 2.78 9.16 15.51
CA ASP A 250 2.36 8.45 16.72
C ASP A 250 1.95 7.00 16.40
N PHE A 251 1.29 6.79 15.26
CA PHE A 251 0.84 5.48 14.82
C PHE A 251 2.03 4.56 14.53
N MET A 252 3.03 5.05 13.79
CA MET A 252 4.25 4.29 13.50
C MET A 252 5.11 4.09 14.76
N ALA A 253 5.13 5.06 15.67
CA ALA A 253 5.88 4.96 16.92
C ALA A 253 5.38 3.80 17.80
N ARG A 254 4.07 3.48 17.76
CA ARG A 254 3.49 2.30 18.45
C ARG A 254 4.10 0.98 17.96
N ASP A 255 4.47 0.91 16.68
CA ASP A 255 5.13 -0.24 16.07
C ASP A 255 6.67 -0.23 16.28
N GLY A 256 7.20 0.85 16.86
CA GLY A 256 8.63 1.08 17.07
C GLY A 256 9.35 1.56 15.81
N LEU A 257 8.64 2.28 14.94
CA LEU A 257 9.14 2.83 13.69
C LEU A 257 8.98 4.35 13.69
N ASP A 258 9.89 5.06 13.03
CA ASP A 258 9.86 6.51 12.89
C ASP A 258 9.76 6.88 11.40
N PRO A 259 8.70 7.60 10.97
CA PRO A 259 8.55 8.04 9.58
C PRO A 259 9.71 8.88 9.05
N GLN A 260 10.44 9.58 9.91
CA GLN A 260 11.59 10.41 9.52
C GLN A 260 12.89 9.61 9.40
N SER A 261 12.94 8.39 9.95
CA SER A 261 14.11 7.52 9.98
C SER A 261 13.83 6.18 9.27
N MET A 262 13.38 6.27 8.02
CA MET A 262 12.99 5.12 7.19
C MET A 262 14.07 4.66 6.20
N GLU A 263 15.25 5.30 6.18
CA GLU A 263 16.38 4.82 5.37
C GLU A 263 16.92 3.49 5.91
N ARG A 264 17.16 2.53 5.01
CA ARG A 264 17.71 1.21 5.32
C ARG A 264 18.73 0.86 4.24
N ASN A 265 19.98 0.58 4.66
CA ASN A 265 21.10 0.15 3.81
C ASN A 265 21.06 -1.35 3.50
#